data_AF-A0A4P9Z1X9-F1
#
_entry.id   AF-A0A4P9Z1X9-F1
#
_cell.length_a   1.000
_cell.length_b   1.000
_cell.length_c   1.000
_cell.angle_alpha   90.00
_cell.angle_beta   90.00
_cell.angle_gamma   90.00
#
_symmetry.space_group_name_H-M   'P 1'
#
loop_
_entity.id
_entity.type
_entity.pdbx_description
1 polymer ?
#
loop_
_entity_poly.entity_id
_entity_poly.type
_entity_poly.pdbx_seq_one_letter_code
_entity_poly.pdbx_strand_id
1 'polypeptide(L)'
;MRLCQIIAFLAGMAVVALLLNAYIEPGQYDYQSLVFDDMEVPRSELVPIGLSGSTDNATAYNIRLDGHAHTTMSDGRLRPDQLVDWAVAHGYNAIVVSDHNTLAGGLHAEAYARRQYPGRLLVIPAQEYSCCRIHMNLINIRTRVPVRAARPTNRELQRVIDEVHRQGGLAVVNHIPWSRRTARYFQVATLPGHPTLDELIDMGIDGVELVNGDTFDYPSFQALQQRMRTQPDARPLFAITGSDLHSPDGAYAWTIMQAGNFSVAAIMEEMRAGRTRFLFDPAGTRLRSYPGYHRRWEMLAPFVFVSDYLAAMYEQLPGMPSFQGEFCQTTTPQFHGYMLVALILGSLAIWLCFEAVQCALVHGWRMAARKWQARLQHK
;
A
#
# COMPACT_ATOMS: atom_id res chain seq x y z
N MET A 1 43.77 23.66 -15.11
CA MET A 1 44.05 22.44 -14.31
C MET A 1 42.98 22.19 -13.23
N ARG A 2 42.70 23.13 -12.32
CA ARG A 2 41.72 22.94 -11.22
C ARG A 2 40.25 22.80 -11.67
N LEU A 3 39.82 23.57 -12.68
CA LEU A 3 38.49 23.40 -13.27
C LEU A 3 38.27 21.99 -13.87
N CYS A 4 39.29 21.46 -14.56
CA CYS A 4 39.24 20.10 -15.11
C CYS A 4 39.13 19.02 -14.03
N GLN A 5 39.73 19.24 -12.85
CA GLN A 5 39.63 18.32 -11.71
C GLN A 5 38.19 18.25 -11.17
N ILE A 6 37.48 19.38 -11.14
CA ILE A 6 36.06 19.40 -10.75
C ILE A 6 35.16 18.74 -11.76
N ILE A 7 35.40 18.99 -13.04
CA ILE A 7 34.63 18.34 -14.10
C ILE A 7 34.81 16.82 -13.99
N ALA A 8 36.05 16.36 -13.78
CA ALA A 8 36.33 14.94 -13.57
C ALA A 8 35.70 14.37 -12.29
N PHE A 9 35.67 15.14 -11.20
CA PHE A 9 35.04 14.74 -9.93
C PHE A 9 33.51 14.60 -10.09
N LEU A 10 32.85 15.60 -10.69
CA LEU A 10 31.41 15.56 -10.95
C LEU A 10 31.04 14.41 -11.91
N ALA A 11 31.84 14.18 -12.95
CA ALA A 11 31.67 13.03 -13.84
C ALA A 11 31.84 11.70 -13.10
N GLY A 12 32.84 11.59 -12.21
CA GLY A 12 33.04 10.42 -11.36
C GLY A 12 31.86 10.16 -10.42
N MET A 13 31.33 11.21 -9.77
CA MET A 13 30.14 11.11 -8.93
C MET A 13 28.91 10.66 -9.73
N ALA A 14 28.72 11.17 -10.95
CA ALA A 14 27.63 10.75 -11.82
C ALA A 14 27.73 9.27 -12.21
N VAL A 15 28.95 8.78 -12.52
CA VAL A 15 29.17 7.36 -12.81
C VAL A 15 28.90 6.49 -11.58
N VAL A 16 29.39 6.87 -10.40
CA VAL A 16 29.15 6.13 -9.15
C VAL A 16 27.66 6.11 -8.80
N ALA A 17 26.97 7.23 -8.97
CA ALA A 17 25.52 7.31 -8.80
C ALA A 17 24.77 6.36 -9.73
N LEU A 18 25.08 6.38 -11.03
CA LEU A 18 24.45 5.48 -12.00
C LEU A 18 24.69 4.00 -11.68
N LEU A 19 25.92 3.66 -11.25
CA LEU A 19 26.27 2.30 -10.85
C LEU A 19 25.57 1.88 -9.57
N LEU A 20 25.43 2.78 -8.60
CA LEU A 20 24.74 2.50 -7.34
C LEU A 20 23.24 2.37 -7.54
N ASN A 21 22.60 3.24 -8.33
CA ASN A 21 21.17 3.15 -8.65
C ASN A 21 20.79 1.78 -9.24
N ALA A 22 21.68 1.19 -10.03
CA ALA A 22 21.48 -0.13 -10.62
C ALA A 22 21.64 -1.31 -9.63
N TYR A 23 22.15 -1.07 -8.42
CA TYR A 23 22.63 -2.12 -7.50
C TYR A 23 22.02 -2.07 -6.08
N ILE A 24 21.06 -1.20 -5.79
CA ILE A 24 20.51 -1.06 -4.42
C ILE A 24 19.48 -2.14 -4.13
N GLU A 25 19.99 -3.31 -3.74
CA GLU A 25 19.31 -4.18 -2.80
C GLU A 25 20.19 -4.32 -1.53
N PRO A 26 19.63 -4.25 -0.32
CA PRO A 26 18.20 -4.24 0.02
C PRO A 26 17.59 -2.82 0.08
N GLY A 27 16.26 -2.76 0.11
CA GLY A 27 15.50 -1.53 0.38
C GLY A 27 15.84 -0.89 1.73
N GLN A 28 15.26 0.29 2.01
CA GLN A 28 15.58 1.09 3.20
C GLN A 28 15.31 0.38 4.54
N TYR A 29 14.20 -0.36 4.62
CA TYR A 29 13.64 -0.85 5.87
C TYR A 29 13.67 -2.38 5.96
N ASP A 30 14.00 -2.87 7.14
CA ASP A 30 13.92 -4.28 7.52
C ASP A 30 12.58 -4.59 8.17
N TYR A 31 11.70 -5.24 7.41
CA TYR A 31 10.40 -5.69 7.89
C TYR A 31 10.46 -7.09 8.53
N GLN A 32 11.56 -7.83 8.42
CA GLN A 32 11.62 -9.22 8.86
C GLN A 32 11.59 -9.36 10.38
N SER A 33 12.10 -8.35 11.08
CA SER A 33 12.19 -8.27 12.54
C SER A 33 10.98 -7.64 13.23
N LEU A 34 9.95 -7.25 12.47
CA LEU A 34 8.74 -6.67 13.02
C LEU A 34 7.97 -7.70 13.86
N VAL A 35 7.62 -7.27 15.07
CA VAL A 35 6.76 -7.98 16.02
C VAL A 35 5.62 -7.05 16.42
N PHE A 36 4.43 -7.60 16.61
CA PHE A 36 3.24 -6.85 17.01
C PHE A 36 2.79 -7.35 18.38
N ASP A 37 2.87 -6.47 19.38
CA ASP A 37 2.29 -6.72 20.71
C ASP A 37 0.78 -6.50 20.67
N ASP A 38 0.01 -7.19 21.52
CA ASP A 38 -1.43 -6.99 21.63
C ASP A 38 -1.75 -5.50 21.88
N MET A 39 -2.41 -4.85 20.91
CA MET A 39 -2.77 -3.44 21.01
C MET A 39 -4.19 -3.27 21.55
N GLU A 40 -4.44 -2.11 22.13
CA GLU A 40 -5.79 -1.75 22.59
C GLU A 40 -6.75 -1.71 21.39
N VAL A 41 -7.63 -2.71 21.40
CA VAL A 41 -8.81 -3.00 20.57
C VAL A 41 -9.74 -1.76 20.48
N PRO A 42 -10.66 -1.68 19.49
CA PRO A 42 -11.45 -0.48 19.22
C PRO A 42 -12.03 0.18 20.47
N ARG A 43 -11.95 1.51 20.50
CA ARG A 43 -12.50 2.31 21.59
C ARG A 43 -13.95 1.89 21.82
N SER A 44 -14.32 1.69 23.08
CA SER A 44 -15.68 1.31 23.51
C SER A 44 -16.78 2.31 23.09
N GLU A 45 -16.41 3.38 22.40
CA GLU A 45 -17.23 4.48 21.94
C GLU A 45 -17.70 4.29 20.48
N LEU A 46 -17.16 3.35 19.71
CA LEU A 46 -17.57 3.16 18.31
C LEU A 46 -18.95 2.50 18.20
N VAL A 47 -19.79 3.06 17.32
CA VAL A 47 -21.14 2.58 17.05
C VAL A 47 -21.15 1.79 15.74
N PRO A 48 -21.74 0.58 15.72
CA PRO A 48 -21.96 -0.19 14.48
C PRO A 48 -22.70 0.59 13.39
N ILE A 49 -22.15 0.61 12.18
CA ILE A 49 -22.76 1.18 10.97
C ILE A 49 -23.23 0.04 10.06
N GLY A 50 -24.44 0.12 9.51
CA GLY A 50 -25.02 -0.92 8.66
C GLY A 50 -25.94 -0.39 7.56
N LEU A 51 -26.19 -1.22 6.54
CA LEU A 51 -27.00 -0.85 5.38
C LEU A 51 -28.51 -0.78 5.70
N SER A 52 -29.00 -1.54 6.67
CA SER A 52 -30.44 -1.57 7.01
C SER A 52 -30.96 -0.27 7.64
N GLY A 53 -30.07 0.66 8.01
CA GLY A 53 -30.44 1.91 8.71
C GLY A 53 -31.04 1.70 10.10
N SER A 54 -31.16 0.45 10.55
CA SER A 54 -31.60 0.11 11.90
C SER A 54 -30.49 0.44 12.88
N THR A 55 -30.79 1.35 13.82
CA THR A 55 -30.00 1.58 15.02
C THR A 55 -30.29 0.51 16.08
N ASP A 56 -30.65 -0.72 15.68
CA ASP A 56 -30.82 -1.81 16.63
C ASP A 56 -29.56 -1.87 17.49
N ASN A 57 -29.75 -1.55 18.77
CA ASN A 57 -28.78 -1.64 19.86
C ASN A 57 -28.23 -3.06 20.06
N ALA A 58 -28.46 -3.97 19.12
CA ALA A 58 -27.74 -5.23 19.00
C ALA A 58 -26.26 -4.94 18.70
N THR A 59 -25.54 -4.42 19.69
CA THR A 59 -24.08 -4.31 19.73
C THR A 59 -23.41 -5.66 19.81
N ALA A 60 -24.18 -6.74 19.97
CA ALA A 60 -23.69 -8.11 19.94
C ALA A 60 -23.11 -8.42 18.55
N TYR A 61 -21.80 -8.63 18.53
CA TYR A 61 -21.05 -9.25 17.46
C TYR A 61 -19.99 -10.15 18.11
N ASN A 62 -19.65 -11.25 17.46
CA ASN A 62 -18.58 -12.15 17.88
C ASN A 62 -17.47 -12.27 16.84
N ILE A 63 -17.63 -11.65 15.67
CA ILE A 63 -16.62 -11.55 14.63
C ILE A 63 -16.24 -10.08 14.42
N ARG A 64 -14.94 -9.84 14.24
CA ARG A 64 -14.28 -8.61 13.80
C ARG A 64 -13.31 -9.00 12.70
N LEU A 65 -13.68 -8.64 11.47
CA LEU A 65 -13.04 -9.06 10.24
C LEU A 65 -12.35 -7.88 9.57
N ASP A 66 -11.10 -8.09 9.16
CA ASP A 66 -10.46 -7.32 8.09
C ASP A 66 -10.74 -8.01 6.74
N GLY A 67 -11.30 -7.28 5.79
CA GLY A 67 -11.80 -7.79 4.52
C GLY A 67 -10.82 -7.71 3.34
N HIS A 68 -9.65 -7.10 3.52
CA HIS A 68 -8.71 -6.84 2.44
C HIS A 68 -7.30 -6.62 3.01
N ALA A 69 -6.33 -7.48 2.68
CA ALA A 69 -4.94 -7.30 3.11
C ALA A 69 -3.95 -8.06 2.22
N HIS A 70 -2.72 -7.55 2.15
CA HIS A 70 -1.65 -8.04 1.28
C HIS A 70 -0.45 -8.56 2.07
N THR A 71 0.25 -9.52 1.48
CA THR A 71 1.49 -10.09 2.02
C THR A 71 2.64 -9.92 1.03
N THR A 72 3.83 -10.36 1.43
CA THR A 72 5.01 -10.48 0.56
C THR A 72 4.83 -11.44 -0.62
N MET A 73 3.68 -12.12 -0.74
CA MET A 73 3.37 -12.99 -1.88
C MET A 73 2.77 -12.20 -3.07
N SER A 74 2.42 -10.92 -2.89
CA SER A 74 2.29 -9.94 -3.98
C SER A 74 3.26 -8.77 -3.78
N ASP A 75 2.84 -7.75 -3.03
CA ASP A 75 3.45 -6.43 -2.92
C ASP A 75 3.30 -5.83 -1.51
N GLY A 76 2.72 -6.59 -0.58
CA GLY A 76 2.76 -6.28 0.85
C GLY A 76 4.17 -6.46 1.42
N ARG A 77 4.47 -5.72 2.48
CA ARG A 77 5.75 -5.79 3.20
C ARG A 77 5.78 -6.84 4.32
N LEU A 78 4.61 -7.24 4.81
CA LEU A 78 4.48 -8.25 5.85
C LEU A 78 4.41 -9.65 5.26
N ARG A 79 5.16 -10.58 5.83
CA ARG A 79 4.99 -12.00 5.50
C ARG A 79 3.61 -12.50 5.94
N PRO A 80 3.08 -13.61 5.39
CA PRO A 80 1.79 -14.15 5.79
C PRO A 80 1.63 -14.41 7.30
N ASP A 81 2.69 -14.82 8.00
CA ASP A 81 2.72 -14.99 9.45
C ASP A 81 2.62 -13.63 10.18
N GLN A 82 3.41 -12.65 9.75
CA GLN A 82 3.41 -11.32 10.36
C GLN A 82 2.08 -10.57 10.16
N LEU A 83 1.42 -10.76 9.01
CA LEU A 83 0.09 -10.20 8.77
C LEU A 83 -0.96 -10.78 9.73
N VAL A 84 -0.86 -12.09 10.02
CA VAL A 84 -1.73 -12.75 11.01
C VAL A 84 -1.48 -12.19 12.40
N ASP A 85 -0.21 -12.04 12.79
CA ASP A 85 0.15 -11.45 14.09
C ASP A 85 -0.35 -9.99 14.21
N TRP A 86 -0.20 -9.20 13.13
CA TRP A 86 -0.75 -7.85 13.02
C TRP A 86 -2.27 -7.86 13.22
N ALA A 87 -3.00 -8.73 12.52
CA ALA A 87 -4.46 -8.79 12.63
C ALA A 87 -4.91 -9.03 14.08
N VAL A 88 -4.26 -9.96 14.77
CA VAL A 88 -4.53 -10.26 16.18
C VAL A 88 -4.25 -9.03 17.07
N ALA A 89 -3.09 -8.40 16.88
CA ALA A 89 -2.68 -7.22 17.63
C ALA A 89 -3.66 -6.05 17.46
N HIS A 90 -4.26 -5.92 16.28
CA HIS A 90 -5.24 -4.89 15.94
C HIS A 90 -6.70 -5.26 16.27
N GLY A 91 -6.91 -6.32 17.05
CA GLY A 91 -8.22 -6.70 17.58
C GLY A 91 -9.13 -7.43 16.60
N TYR A 92 -8.61 -7.85 15.44
CA TYR A 92 -9.32 -8.75 14.54
C TYR A 92 -9.32 -10.18 15.09
N ASN A 93 -10.43 -10.88 14.89
CA ASN A 93 -10.51 -12.32 15.09
C ASN A 93 -10.87 -13.06 13.78
N ALA A 94 -10.96 -12.34 12.67
CA ALA A 94 -10.93 -12.90 11.33
C ALA A 94 -10.19 -11.96 10.36
N ILE A 95 -9.58 -12.49 9.31
CA ILE A 95 -8.94 -11.70 8.24
C ILE A 95 -9.10 -12.38 6.88
N VAL A 96 -9.40 -11.59 5.85
CA VAL A 96 -9.28 -11.97 4.44
C VAL A 96 -7.89 -11.58 3.96
N VAL A 97 -7.14 -12.55 3.45
CA VAL A 97 -5.80 -12.31 2.87
C VAL A 97 -5.91 -12.48 1.37
N SER A 98 -5.68 -11.41 0.63
CA SER A 98 -6.08 -11.22 -0.77
C SER A 98 -4.93 -10.67 -1.62
N ASP A 99 -3.79 -11.34 -1.64
CA ASP A 99 -2.66 -10.94 -2.50
C ASP A 99 -3.09 -10.78 -3.98
N HIS A 100 -2.45 -9.85 -4.68
CA HIS A 100 -2.74 -9.59 -6.09
C HIS A 100 -2.54 -10.85 -6.94
N ASN A 101 -3.64 -11.30 -7.56
CA ASN A 101 -3.66 -12.35 -8.57
C ASN A 101 -3.05 -13.69 -8.14
N THR A 102 -2.97 -13.96 -6.83
CA THR A 102 -2.47 -15.22 -6.26
C THR A 102 -3.23 -15.59 -4.98
N LEU A 103 -3.17 -16.86 -4.60
CA LEU A 103 -3.72 -17.37 -3.33
C LEU A 103 -2.62 -17.72 -2.32
N ALA A 104 -1.35 -17.55 -2.69
CA ALA A 104 -0.24 -18.14 -1.96
C ALA A 104 -0.11 -17.59 -0.53
N GLY A 105 -0.22 -16.27 -0.33
CA GLY A 105 -0.13 -15.69 1.01
C GLY A 105 -1.34 -16.02 1.85
N GLY A 106 -2.55 -16.01 1.28
CA GLY A 106 -3.76 -16.43 2.01
C GLY A 106 -3.72 -17.88 2.49
N LEU A 107 -3.22 -18.81 1.67
CA LEU A 107 -3.05 -20.21 2.07
C LEU A 107 -1.97 -20.39 3.14
N HIS A 108 -0.86 -19.66 3.05
CA HIS A 108 0.19 -19.68 4.07
C HIS A 108 -0.29 -19.08 5.41
N ALA A 109 -1.00 -17.94 5.36
CA ALA A 109 -1.60 -17.29 6.51
C ALA A 109 -2.62 -18.20 7.20
N GLU A 110 -3.48 -18.89 6.42
CA GLU A 110 -4.45 -19.85 6.96
C GLU A 110 -3.75 -21.00 7.69
N ALA A 111 -2.70 -21.57 7.09
CA ALA A 111 -1.93 -22.64 7.72
C ALA A 111 -1.25 -22.17 9.02
N TYR A 112 -0.72 -20.95 9.04
CA TYR A 112 -0.09 -20.36 10.22
C TYR A 112 -1.11 -20.08 11.34
N ALA A 113 -2.24 -19.42 11.04
CA ALA A 113 -3.28 -19.11 12.00
C ALA A 113 -3.88 -20.36 12.65
N ARG A 114 -4.09 -21.44 11.88
CA ARG A 114 -4.55 -22.73 12.43
C ARG A 114 -3.59 -23.34 13.45
N ARG A 115 -2.29 -23.09 13.32
CA ARG A 115 -1.27 -23.60 14.25
C ARG A 115 -1.08 -22.70 15.46
N GLN A 116 -1.00 -21.38 15.25
CA GLN A 116 -0.62 -20.42 16.31
C GLN A 116 -1.81 -19.82 17.07
N TYR A 117 -2.98 -19.70 16.41
CA TYR A 117 -4.17 -19.05 16.97
C TYR A 117 -5.44 -19.91 16.89
N PRO A 118 -5.39 -21.21 17.25
CA PRO A 118 -6.55 -22.09 17.15
C PRO A 118 -7.72 -21.57 18.00
N GLY A 119 -8.87 -21.36 17.36
CA GLY A 119 -10.06 -20.83 18.02
C GLY A 119 -10.00 -19.34 18.40
N ARG A 120 -8.92 -18.62 18.04
CA ARG A 120 -8.76 -17.17 18.29
C ARG A 120 -8.80 -16.33 17.01
N LEU A 121 -8.25 -16.81 15.90
CA LEU A 121 -8.26 -16.10 14.61
C LEU A 121 -8.64 -17.05 13.46
N LEU A 122 -9.51 -16.58 12.57
CA LEU A 122 -9.82 -17.24 11.30
C LEU A 122 -9.18 -16.48 10.14
N VAL A 123 -8.54 -17.21 9.22
CA VAL A 123 -8.08 -16.63 7.96
C VAL A 123 -8.94 -17.17 6.83
N ILE A 124 -9.38 -16.28 5.95
CA ILE A 124 -10.15 -16.60 4.75
C ILE A 124 -9.23 -16.32 3.55
N PRO A 125 -8.70 -17.35 2.88
CA PRO A 125 -7.91 -17.14 1.67
C PRO A 125 -8.76 -16.48 0.58
N ALA A 126 -8.20 -15.48 -0.07
CA ALA A 126 -8.79 -14.79 -1.18
C ALA A 126 -7.70 -14.42 -2.20
N GLN A 127 -8.14 -14.05 -3.39
CA GLN A 127 -7.31 -13.43 -4.40
C GLN A 127 -7.87 -12.05 -4.65
N GLU A 128 -7.05 -11.00 -4.62
CA GLU A 128 -7.47 -9.77 -5.27
C GLU A 128 -7.27 -9.93 -6.79
N TYR A 129 -8.37 -9.95 -7.53
CA TYR A 129 -8.34 -9.86 -8.98
C TYR A 129 -8.03 -8.42 -9.38
N SER A 130 -6.79 -8.19 -9.81
CA SER A 130 -6.27 -6.85 -10.07
C SER A 130 -5.92 -6.70 -11.55
N CYS A 131 -6.56 -5.73 -12.18
CA CYS A 131 -6.35 -5.34 -13.58
C CYS A 131 -6.63 -3.84 -13.74
N CYS A 132 -6.39 -3.29 -14.93
CA CYS A 132 -6.55 -1.85 -15.18
C CYS A 132 -7.98 -1.32 -15.16
N ARG A 133 -8.97 -2.20 -15.11
CA ARG A 133 -10.37 -1.78 -15.02
C ARG A 133 -10.95 -1.92 -13.63
N ILE A 134 -10.50 -2.90 -12.85
CA ILE A 134 -11.13 -3.20 -11.57
C ILE A 134 -10.19 -4.00 -10.68
N HIS A 135 -10.36 -3.77 -9.39
CA HIS A 135 -9.84 -4.54 -8.29
C HIS A 135 -11.02 -5.20 -7.57
N MET A 136 -10.97 -6.52 -7.39
CA MET A 136 -12.03 -7.27 -6.70
C MET A 136 -11.46 -8.38 -5.82
N ASN A 137 -11.87 -8.43 -4.56
CA ASN A 137 -11.59 -9.58 -3.70
C ASN A 137 -12.48 -10.77 -4.06
N LEU A 138 -11.85 -11.86 -4.46
CA LEU A 138 -12.45 -13.16 -4.73
C LEU A 138 -12.30 -14.01 -3.46
N ILE A 139 -13.27 -13.91 -2.55
CA ILE A 139 -13.19 -14.40 -1.18
C ILE A 139 -13.53 -15.89 -1.09
N ASN A 140 -12.76 -16.63 -0.28
CA ASN A 140 -12.96 -18.04 0.04
C ASN A 140 -12.94 -18.97 -1.20
N ILE A 141 -12.14 -18.62 -2.21
CA ILE A 141 -11.83 -19.51 -3.33
C ILE A 141 -10.64 -20.41 -2.99
N ARG A 142 -10.55 -21.56 -3.64
CA ARG A 142 -9.45 -22.54 -3.42
C ARG A 142 -8.59 -22.74 -4.65
N THR A 143 -9.06 -22.29 -5.81
CA THR A 143 -8.31 -22.28 -7.07
C THR A 143 -8.24 -20.86 -7.61
N ARG A 144 -7.04 -20.42 -7.95
CA ARG A 144 -6.79 -19.08 -8.52
C ARG A 144 -7.64 -18.86 -9.77
N VAL A 145 -8.25 -17.69 -9.88
CA VAL A 145 -8.93 -17.25 -11.11
C VAL A 145 -7.94 -16.43 -11.96
N PRO A 146 -7.57 -16.87 -13.17
CA PRO A 146 -6.55 -16.19 -13.96
C PRO A 146 -7.05 -14.85 -14.52
N VAL A 147 -6.22 -13.82 -14.42
CA VAL A 147 -6.39 -12.57 -15.17
C VAL A 147 -5.95 -12.83 -16.61
N ARG A 148 -6.87 -12.67 -17.57
CA ARG A 148 -6.60 -12.96 -18.99
C ARG A 148 -6.26 -11.73 -19.82
N ALA A 149 -6.61 -10.55 -19.32
CA ALA A 149 -6.39 -9.28 -19.99
C ALA A 149 -6.17 -8.17 -18.96
N ALA A 150 -5.29 -7.22 -19.27
CA ALA A 150 -5.13 -6.02 -18.46
C ALA A 150 -6.41 -5.15 -18.44
N ARG A 151 -7.21 -5.17 -19.52
CA ARG A 151 -8.43 -4.36 -19.69
C ARG A 151 -9.62 -5.22 -20.12
N PRO A 152 -10.17 -6.07 -19.24
CA PRO A 152 -11.25 -7.00 -19.58
C PRO A 152 -12.58 -6.29 -19.87
N THR A 153 -13.43 -6.84 -20.71
CA THR A 153 -14.81 -6.37 -20.92
C THR A 153 -15.71 -6.68 -19.71
N ASN A 154 -16.87 -6.03 -19.58
CA ASN A 154 -17.84 -6.36 -18.53
C ASN A 154 -18.25 -7.85 -18.58
N ARG A 155 -18.40 -8.42 -19.79
CA ARG A 155 -18.70 -9.84 -19.96
C ARG A 155 -17.59 -10.76 -19.44
N GLU A 156 -16.33 -10.34 -19.57
CA GLU A 156 -15.20 -11.11 -19.02
C GLU A 156 -15.11 -10.99 -17.51
N LEU A 157 -15.41 -9.81 -16.95
CA LEU A 157 -15.52 -9.62 -15.49
C LEU A 157 -16.67 -10.45 -14.90
N GLN A 158 -17.82 -10.50 -15.58
CA GLN A 158 -18.93 -11.36 -15.16
C GLN A 158 -18.52 -12.83 -15.12
N ARG A 159 -17.77 -13.33 -16.12
CA ARG A 159 -17.25 -14.72 -16.08
C ARG A 159 -16.29 -14.97 -14.92
N VAL A 160 -15.55 -13.95 -14.48
CA VAL A 160 -14.70 -14.05 -13.28
C VAL A 160 -15.58 -14.22 -12.04
N ILE A 161 -16.65 -13.42 -11.92
CA ILE A 161 -17.62 -13.52 -10.82
C ILE A 161 -18.32 -14.90 -10.83
N ASP A 162 -18.78 -15.36 -12.00
CA ASP A 162 -19.42 -16.67 -12.16
C ASP A 162 -18.49 -17.83 -11.70
N GLU A 163 -17.20 -17.72 -12.02
CA GLU A 163 -16.19 -18.70 -11.59
C GLU A 163 -15.97 -18.68 -10.07
N VAL A 164 -16.00 -17.51 -9.45
CA VAL A 164 -15.96 -17.39 -7.98
C VAL A 164 -17.16 -18.07 -7.35
N HIS A 165 -18.37 -17.83 -7.86
CA HIS A 165 -19.59 -18.47 -7.37
C HIS A 165 -19.56 -19.98 -7.56
N ARG A 166 -19.00 -20.48 -8.68
CA ARG A 166 -18.82 -21.93 -8.92
C ARG A 166 -17.93 -22.60 -7.87
N GLN A 167 -16.98 -21.86 -7.31
CA GLN A 167 -16.14 -22.32 -6.19
C GLN A 167 -16.80 -22.14 -4.81
N GLY A 168 -18.01 -21.56 -4.75
CA GLY A 168 -18.70 -21.19 -3.51
C GLY A 168 -18.12 -19.96 -2.84
N GLY A 169 -17.29 -19.17 -3.53
CA GLY A 169 -16.74 -17.91 -3.04
C GLY A 169 -17.71 -16.74 -3.16
N LEU A 170 -17.23 -15.54 -2.80
CA LEU A 170 -17.95 -14.27 -2.96
C LEU A 170 -17.06 -13.26 -3.67
N ALA A 171 -17.64 -12.46 -4.57
CA ALA A 171 -16.94 -11.40 -5.29
C ALA A 171 -17.26 -10.03 -4.66
N VAL A 172 -16.24 -9.33 -4.18
CA VAL A 172 -16.35 -8.00 -3.59
C VAL A 172 -15.60 -7.01 -4.46
N VAL A 173 -16.23 -5.89 -4.81
CA VAL A 173 -15.50 -4.79 -5.49
C VAL A 173 -14.74 -3.94 -4.46
N ASN A 174 -13.47 -3.66 -4.75
CA ASN A 174 -12.58 -2.95 -3.86
C ASN A 174 -12.57 -1.45 -4.15
N HIS A 175 -12.36 -0.66 -3.09
CA HIS A 175 -11.99 0.76 -3.03
C HIS A 175 -12.39 1.61 -4.25
N ILE A 176 -13.70 1.66 -4.55
CA ILE A 176 -14.25 2.44 -5.68
C ILE A 176 -13.77 3.91 -5.68
N PRO A 177 -13.69 4.62 -4.54
CA PRO A 177 -13.15 5.98 -4.51
C PRO A 177 -11.70 6.05 -5.01
N TRP A 178 -10.84 5.12 -4.60
CA TRP A 178 -9.45 5.06 -5.06
C TRP A 178 -9.36 4.71 -6.55
N SER A 179 -10.21 3.79 -7.02
CA SER A 179 -10.24 3.36 -8.42
C SER A 179 -10.64 4.49 -9.36
N ARG A 180 -11.55 5.37 -8.91
CA ARG A 180 -12.13 6.45 -9.72
C ARG A 180 -11.47 7.82 -9.56
N ARG A 181 -10.67 8.03 -8.50
CA ARG A 181 -9.92 9.29 -8.35
C ARG A 181 -8.90 9.45 -9.48
N THR A 182 -8.49 10.69 -9.71
CA THR A 182 -7.42 11.01 -10.67
C THR A 182 -6.13 10.32 -10.28
N ALA A 183 -5.56 9.54 -11.20
CA ALA A 183 -4.28 8.87 -10.96
C ALA A 183 -3.18 9.92 -10.82
N ARG A 184 -2.26 9.71 -9.90
CA ARG A 184 -1.18 10.68 -9.63
C ARG A 184 -0.39 10.95 -10.91
N TYR A 185 -0.28 12.22 -11.31
CA TYR A 185 0.37 12.68 -12.54
C TYR A 185 -0.34 12.36 -13.87
N PHE A 186 -1.50 11.71 -13.84
CA PHE A 186 -2.28 11.43 -15.05
C PHE A 186 -3.63 12.15 -14.98
N GLN A 187 -4.10 12.72 -16.09
CA GLN A 187 -5.40 13.40 -16.17
C GLN A 187 -6.57 12.41 -16.40
N VAL A 188 -6.44 11.19 -15.88
CA VAL A 188 -7.42 10.10 -16.01
C VAL A 188 -7.56 9.36 -14.67
N ALA A 189 -8.60 8.54 -14.52
CA ALA A 189 -8.80 7.75 -13.31
C ALA A 189 -7.66 6.74 -13.06
N THR A 190 -7.47 6.35 -11.79
CA THR A 190 -6.50 5.31 -11.38
C THR A 190 -6.73 4.00 -12.12
N LEU A 191 -7.99 3.56 -12.23
CA LEU A 191 -8.44 2.44 -13.06
C LEU A 191 -9.37 2.95 -14.17
N PRO A 192 -8.83 3.31 -15.35
CA PRO A 192 -9.64 3.82 -16.46
C PRO A 192 -10.71 2.84 -16.92
N GLY A 193 -11.94 3.34 -17.09
CA GLY A 193 -13.06 2.51 -17.51
C GLY A 193 -13.59 1.58 -16.42
N HIS A 194 -13.39 1.90 -15.14
CA HIS A 194 -14.00 1.18 -14.03
C HIS A 194 -15.53 1.09 -14.20
N PRO A 195 -16.15 -0.10 -14.08
CA PRO A 195 -17.61 -0.24 -14.17
C PRO A 195 -18.35 0.61 -13.12
N THR A 196 -19.58 1.03 -13.43
CA THR A 196 -20.45 1.67 -12.45
C THR A 196 -20.93 0.67 -11.39
N LEU A 197 -21.44 1.16 -10.26
CA LEU A 197 -22.01 0.29 -9.23
C LEU A 197 -23.18 -0.55 -9.78
N ASP A 198 -24.03 0.04 -10.63
CA ASP A 198 -25.14 -0.69 -11.24
C ASP A 198 -24.65 -1.78 -12.21
N GLU A 199 -23.65 -1.49 -13.04
CA GLU A 199 -23.04 -2.51 -13.91
C GLU A 199 -22.42 -3.65 -13.09
N LEU A 200 -21.79 -3.35 -11.95
CA LEU A 200 -21.23 -4.35 -11.05
C LEU A 200 -22.30 -5.24 -10.45
N ILE A 201 -23.40 -4.62 -10.00
CA ILE A 201 -24.57 -5.30 -9.46
C ILE A 201 -25.16 -6.25 -10.50
N ASP A 202 -25.32 -5.79 -11.74
CA ASP A 202 -25.84 -6.57 -12.86
C ASP A 202 -24.89 -7.72 -13.24
N MET A 203 -23.57 -7.50 -13.14
CA MET A 203 -22.57 -8.55 -13.32
C MET A 203 -22.57 -9.58 -12.19
N GLY A 204 -23.16 -9.26 -11.03
CA GLY A 204 -23.40 -10.23 -9.96
C GLY A 204 -22.46 -10.14 -8.75
N ILE A 205 -21.79 -9.01 -8.50
CA ILE A 205 -20.97 -8.85 -7.26
C ILE A 205 -21.80 -9.13 -5.99
N ASP A 206 -21.18 -9.64 -4.94
CA ASP A 206 -21.84 -9.95 -3.66
C ASP A 206 -21.69 -8.84 -2.63
N GLY A 207 -20.62 -8.06 -2.71
CA GLY A 207 -20.38 -6.98 -1.76
C GLY A 207 -19.56 -5.84 -2.32
N VAL A 208 -19.52 -4.77 -1.54
CA VAL A 208 -18.74 -3.55 -1.80
C VAL A 208 -17.85 -3.28 -0.59
N GLU A 209 -16.58 -3.04 -0.84
CA GLU A 209 -15.67 -2.47 0.18
C GLU A 209 -16.06 -1.01 0.41
N LEU A 210 -16.76 -0.75 1.52
CA LEU A 210 -17.21 0.60 1.86
C LEU A 210 -16.17 1.39 2.62
N VAL A 211 -15.30 0.72 3.39
CA VAL A 211 -14.17 1.38 4.04
C VAL A 211 -12.89 0.70 3.59
N ASN A 212 -12.00 1.48 2.98
CA ASN A 212 -10.67 1.06 2.56
C ASN A 212 -9.65 1.93 3.28
N GLY A 213 -8.83 1.34 4.15
CA GLY A 213 -8.00 2.09 5.09
C GLY A 213 -8.84 3.09 5.88
N ASP A 214 -8.49 4.38 5.80
CA ASP A 214 -9.19 5.49 6.45
C ASP A 214 -10.30 6.14 5.60
N THR A 215 -10.58 5.60 4.41
CA THR A 215 -11.51 6.19 3.43
C THR A 215 -12.87 5.49 3.44
N PHE A 216 -13.94 6.23 3.78
CA PHE A 216 -15.32 5.74 3.73
C PHE A 216 -16.04 6.16 2.42
N ASP A 217 -16.44 5.19 1.59
CA ASP A 217 -17.25 5.37 0.38
C ASP A 217 -18.72 5.64 0.69
N TYR A 218 -18.98 6.87 1.15
CA TYR A 218 -20.32 7.32 1.49
C TYR A 218 -21.32 7.28 0.31
N PRO A 219 -20.95 7.64 -0.94
CA PRO A 219 -21.86 7.50 -2.08
C PRO A 219 -22.33 6.06 -2.33
N SER A 220 -21.42 5.08 -2.33
CA SER A 220 -21.82 3.67 -2.51
C SER A 220 -22.65 3.18 -1.33
N PHE A 221 -22.34 3.60 -0.10
CA PHE A 221 -23.17 3.32 1.07
C PHE A 221 -24.62 3.81 0.87
N GLN A 222 -24.81 5.07 0.45
CA GLN A 222 -26.14 5.63 0.20
C GLN A 222 -26.90 4.86 -0.89
N ALA A 223 -26.22 4.50 -1.98
CA ALA A 223 -26.83 3.74 -3.08
C ALA A 223 -27.28 2.34 -2.63
N LEU A 224 -26.47 1.65 -1.82
CA LEU A 224 -26.82 0.35 -1.26
C LEU A 224 -27.99 0.44 -0.26
N GLN A 225 -28.01 1.46 0.60
CA GLN A 225 -29.16 1.72 1.49
C GLN A 225 -30.45 2.00 0.70
N GLN A 226 -30.36 2.81 -0.34
CA GLN A 226 -31.51 3.11 -1.21
C GLN A 226 -32.01 1.83 -1.88
N ARG A 227 -31.12 1.01 -2.43
CA ARG A 227 -31.48 -0.27 -3.06
C ARG A 227 -32.18 -1.20 -2.08
N MET A 228 -31.67 -1.35 -0.85
CA MET A 228 -32.33 -2.18 0.17
C MET A 228 -33.75 -1.72 0.49
N ARG A 229 -34.01 -0.40 0.46
CA ARG A 229 -35.35 0.17 0.71
C ARG A 229 -36.29 0.01 -0.48
N THR A 230 -35.78 0.16 -1.70
CA THR A 230 -36.61 0.19 -2.92
C THR A 230 -36.75 -1.18 -3.59
N GLN A 231 -35.86 -2.12 -3.30
CA GLN A 231 -35.84 -3.48 -3.88
C GLN A 231 -35.65 -4.54 -2.77
N PRO A 232 -36.59 -4.67 -1.82
CA PRO A 232 -36.43 -5.58 -0.67
C PRO A 232 -36.35 -7.06 -1.06
N ASP A 233 -36.89 -7.44 -2.22
CA ASP A 233 -36.85 -8.82 -2.74
C ASP A 233 -35.59 -9.11 -3.59
N ALA A 234 -34.75 -8.10 -3.84
CA ALA A 234 -33.50 -8.30 -4.58
C ALA A 234 -32.51 -9.13 -3.75
N ARG A 235 -31.60 -9.83 -4.45
CA ARG A 235 -30.49 -10.54 -3.80
C ARG A 235 -29.74 -9.57 -2.85
N PRO A 236 -29.54 -9.92 -1.57
CA PRO A 236 -28.85 -9.07 -0.63
C PRO A 236 -27.42 -8.83 -1.09
N LEU A 237 -26.95 -7.60 -0.89
CA LEU A 237 -25.52 -7.28 -0.94
C LEU A 237 -25.03 -7.00 0.47
N PHE A 238 -23.75 -7.26 0.68
CA PHE A 238 -23.08 -6.91 1.94
C PHE A 238 -22.08 -5.78 1.75
N ALA A 239 -21.74 -5.15 2.87
CA ALA A 239 -20.67 -4.18 2.95
C ALA A 239 -19.51 -4.79 3.74
N ILE A 240 -18.29 -4.59 3.28
CA ILE A 240 -17.08 -4.98 4.00
C ILE A 240 -16.15 -3.79 4.16
N THR A 241 -15.22 -3.93 5.10
CA THR A 241 -14.12 -3.01 5.34
C THR A 241 -12.82 -3.73 5.09
N GLY A 242 -11.83 -3.04 4.55
CA GLY A 242 -10.51 -3.59 4.29
C GLY A 242 -9.43 -2.62 4.77
N SER A 243 -8.39 -3.16 5.40
CA SER A 243 -7.19 -2.38 5.70
C SER A 243 -6.41 -2.04 4.43
N ASP A 244 -6.49 -2.92 3.43
CA ASP A 244 -5.69 -2.84 2.19
C ASP A 244 -4.20 -2.71 2.52
N LEU A 245 -3.79 -3.49 3.53
CA LEU A 245 -2.51 -3.35 4.19
C LEU A 245 -1.38 -3.79 3.28
N HIS A 246 -0.63 -2.83 2.78
CA HIS A 246 0.61 -3.06 2.03
C HIS A 246 1.86 -2.85 2.88
N SER A 247 1.79 -2.02 3.91
CA SER A 247 2.87 -1.75 4.88
C SER A 247 2.27 -1.68 6.28
N PRO A 248 3.04 -1.95 7.34
CA PRO A 248 2.53 -1.88 8.71
C PRO A 248 1.90 -0.51 8.99
N ASP A 249 0.64 -0.51 9.40
CA ASP A 249 -0.14 0.70 9.69
C ASP A 249 -1.22 0.42 10.76
N GLY A 250 -1.98 1.45 11.12
CA GLY A 250 -3.17 1.36 11.97
C GLY A 250 -4.29 0.53 11.34
N ALA A 251 -5.17 0.01 12.20
CA ALA A 251 -6.46 -0.54 11.80
C ALA A 251 -7.53 0.54 11.96
N TYR A 252 -8.28 0.79 10.89
CA TYR A 252 -9.24 1.89 10.81
C TYR A 252 -10.69 1.41 10.88
N ALA A 253 -10.94 0.15 10.55
CA ALA A 253 -12.30 -0.36 10.45
C ALA A 253 -12.38 -1.88 10.67
N TRP A 254 -13.50 -2.33 11.19
CA TRP A 254 -13.75 -3.75 11.48
C TRP A 254 -15.12 -4.13 10.94
N THR A 255 -15.17 -5.07 10.00
CA THR A 255 -16.43 -5.69 9.60
C THR A 255 -16.90 -6.58 10.73
N ILE A 256 -18.08 -6.32 11.26
CA ILE A 256 -18.64 -7.02 12.41
C ILE A 256 -19.90 -7.77 12.03
N MET A 257 -20.04 -8.96 12.61
CA MET A 257 -21.17 -9.85 12.41
C MET A 257 -21.39 -10.73 13.64
N GLN A 258 -22.62 -11.21 13.79
CA GLN A 258 -23.01 -12.16 14.82
C GLN A 258 -23.17 -13.53 14.18
N ALA A 259 -22.06 -14.26 14.05
CA ALA A 259 -22.04 -15.59 13.45
C ALA A 259 -22.55 -16.64 14.45
N GLY A 260 -23.26 -17.65 13.95
CA GLY A 260 -23.79 -18.75 14.79
C GLY A 260 -22.70 -19.58 15.48
N ASN A 261 -21.49 -19.62 14.92
CA ASN A 261 -20.30 -20.20 15.53
C ASN A 261 -19.03 -19.52 15.00
N PHE A 262 -17.88 -19.81 15.62
CA PHE A 262 -16.58 -19.29 15.19
C PHE A 262 -16.00 -20.17 14.06
N SER A 263 -16.50 -20.01 12.84
CA SER A 263 -16.00 -20.70 11.65
C SER A 263 -16.07 -19.83 10.39
N VAL A 264 -15.21 -20.14 9.41
CA VAL A 264 -15.24 -19.48 8.08
C VAL A 264 -16.60 -19.71 7.41
N ALA A 265 -17.20 -20.89 7.55
CA ALA A 265 -18.50 -21.19 6.95
C ALA A 265 -19.61 -20.25 7.47
N ALA A 266 -19.64 -20.01 8.79
CA ALA A 266 -20.60 -19.10 9.40
C ALA A 266 -20.36 -17.63 8.99
N ILE A 267 -19.10 -17.20 8.87
CA ILE A 267 -18.76 -15.86 8.34
C ILE A 267 -19.29 -15.69 6.91
N MET A 268 -19.04 -16.67 6.05
CA MET A 268 -19.49 -16.66 4.66
C MET A 268 -21.03 -16.70 4.55
N GLU A 269 -21.72 -17.33 5.50
CA GLU A 269 -23.19 -17.31 5.58
C GLU A 269 -23.73 -15.91 5.92
N GLU A 270 -23.15 -15.25 6.93
CA GLU A 270 -23.53 -13.88 7.29
C GLU A 270 -23.31 -12.89 6.14
N MET A 271 -22.18 -13.02 5.43
CA MET A 271 -21.91 -12.21 4.22
C MET A 271 -22.94 -12.46 3.12
N ARG A 272 -23.23 -13.73 2.79
CA ARG A 272 -24.24 -14.08 1.77
C ARG A 272 -25.64 -13.54 2.11
N ALA A 273 -25.95 -13.47 3.40
CA ALA A 273 -27.23 -12.95 3.87
C ALA A 273 -27.28 -11.42 3.97
N GLY A 274 -26.20 -10.70 3.66
CA GLY A 274 -26.15 -9.24 3.81
C GLY A 274 -26.14 -8.76 5.26
N ARG A 275 -25.81 -9.63 6.23
CA ARG A 275 -25.88 -9.35 7.68
C ARG A 275 -24.56 -8.80 8.25
N THR A 276 -23.91 -7.95 7.48
CA THR A 276 -22.66 -7.28 7.85
C THR A 276 -22.92 -5.87 8.36
N ARG A 277 -22.22 -5.49 9.41
CA ARG A 277 -22.06 -4.10 9.86
C ARG A 277 -20.58 -3.80 9.97
N PHE A 278 -20.21 -2.57 10.26
CA PHE A 278 -18.82 -2.24 10.52
C PHE A 278 -18.65 -1.18 11.60
N LEU A 279 -17.50 -1.22 12.26
CA LEU A 279 -16.98 -0.14 13.09
C LEU A 279 -15.99 0.65 12.24
N PHE A 280 -15.95 1.97 12.41
CA PHE A 280 -15.04 2.84 11.67
C PHE A 280 -14.47 3.93 12.60
N ASP A 281 -13.15 4.05 12.62
CA ASP A 281 -12.40 5.10 13.27
C ASP A 281 -11.36 5.65 12.27
N PRO A 282 -11.57 6.84 11.68
CA PRO A 282 -10.63 7.42 10.73
C PRO A 282 -9.29 7.78 11.37
N ALA A 283 -9.18 7.87 12.70
CA ALA A 283 -7.90 8.06 13.38
C ALA A 283 -7.08 6.76 13.47
N GLY A 284 -7.74 5.61 13.34
CA GLY A 284 -7.15 4.28 13.44
C GLY A 284 -6.57 3.94 14.82
N THR A 285 -6.19 2.68 14.99
CA THR A 285 -5.37 2.25 16.12
C THR A 285 -3.96 2.85 16.02
N ARG A 286 -3.32 3.17 17.15
CA ARG A 286 -1.93 3.64 17.15
C ARG A 286 -0.99 2.54 16.68
N LEU A 287 -0.20 2.78 15.64
CA LEU A 287 0.91 1.89 15.28
C LEU A 287 1.99 1.95 16.36
N ARG A 288 2.38 0.80 16.92
CA ARG A 288 3.43 0.70 17.97
C ARG A 288 4.70 -0.01 17.49
N SER A 289 4.68 -0.56 16.28
CA SER A 289 5.81 -1.28 15.69
C SER A 289 6.27 -0.59 14.41
N TYR A 290 7.56 -0.26 14.35
CA TYR A 290 8.19 0.42 13.22
C TYR A 290 9.34 -0.43 12.70
N PRO A 291 9.50 -0.58 11.38
CA PRO A 291 10.61 -1.34 10.84
C PRO A 291 11.93 -0.60 11.11
N GLY A 292 12.97 -1.37 11.44
CA GLY A 292 14.32 -0.85 11.54
C GLY A 292 14.90 -0.54 10.16
N TYR A 293 16.05 0.12 10.12
CA TYR A 293 16.82 0.29 8.89
C TYR A 293 17.65 -0.96 8.59
N HIS A 294 17.78 -1.30 7.31
CA HIS A 294 18.76 -2.31 6.91
C HIS A 294 20.18 -1.76 7.07
N ARG A 295 21.04 -2.44 7.84
CA ARG A 295 22.43 -2.01 8.10
C ARG A 295 23.25 -1.74 6.83
N ARG A 296 23.02 -2.53 5.76
CA ARG A 296 23.66 -2.31 4.45
C ARG A 296 23.18 -1.02 3.81
N TRP A 297 21.88 -0.74 3.89
CA TRP A 297 21.32 0.51 3.42
C TRP A 297 21.90 1.69 4.20
N GLU A 298 21.99 1.62 5.54
CA GLU A 298 22.57 2.70 6.36
C GLU A 298 24.01 3.06 5.94
N MET A 299 24.83 2.06 5.64
CA MET A 299 26.21 2.29 5.16
C MET A 299 26.27 2.94 3.79
N LEU A 300 25.30 2.64 2.91
CA LEU A 300 25.26 3.15 1.55
C LEU A 300 24.42 4.42 1.41
N ALA A 301 23.59 4.76 2.38
CA ALA A 301 22.59 5.82 2.33
C ALA A 301 23.13 7.17 1.82
N PRO A 302 24.32 7.67 2.25
CA PRO A 302 24.86 8.90 1.71
C PRO A 302 25.05 8.87 0.19
N PHE A 303 25.46 7.73 -0.36
CA PHE A 303 25.65 7.56 -1.80
C PHE A 303 24.33 7.31 -2.53
N VAL A 304 23.38 6.62 -1.88
CA VAL A 304 22.01 6.47 -2.37
C VAL A 304 21.35 7.83 -2.56
N PHE A 305 21.43 8.73 -1.58
CA PHE A 305 20.82 10.06 -1.71
C PHE A 305 21.42 10.90 -2.83
N VAL A 306 22.75 10.83 -3.03
CA VAL A 306 23.41 11.48 -4.18
C VAL A 306 22.91 10.87 -5.49
N SER A 307 22.78 9.55 -5.54
CA SER A 307 22.25 8.83 -6.69
C SER A 307 20.81 9.22 -6.99
N ASP A 308 19.93 9.21 -6.00
CA ASP A 308 18.52 9.57 -6.12
C ASP A 308 18.35 11.01 -6.62
N TYR A 309 19.15 11.95 -6.13
CA TYR A 309 19.13 13.32 -6.60
C TYR A 309 19.49 13.44 -8.08
N LEU A 310 20.52 12.72 -8.53
CA LEU A 310 20.94 12.71 -9.93
C LEU A 310 19.93 11.99 -10.83
N ALA A 311 19.38 10.87 -10.36
CA ALA A 311 18.33 10.13 -11.04
C ALA A 311 17.05 10.97 -11.18
N ALA A 312 16.70 11.76 -10.17
CA ALA A 312 15.52 12.62 -10.18
C ALA A 312 15.52 13.71 -11.27
N MET A 313 16.63 13.91 -12.01
CA MET A 313 16.64 14.80 -13.18
C MET A 313 15.82 14.25 -14.35
N TYR A 314 15.67 12.93 -14.43
CA TYR A 314 14.86 12.25 -15.40
C TYR A 314 14.11 11.12 -14.72
N GLU A 315 12.79 11.23 -14.68
CA GLU A 315 11.94 10.16 -14.16
C GLU A 315 11.02 9.65 -15.26
N GLN A 316 10.84 8.33 -15.29
CA GLN A 316 9.71 7.73 -15.97
C GLN A 316 8.60 7.61 -14.94
N LEU A 317 7.46 8.24 -15.19
CA LEU A 317 6.29 8.09 -14.34
C LEU A 317 5.48 6.89 -14.83
N PRO A 318 5.62 5.71 -14.20
CA PRO A 318 4.78 4.57 -14.53
C PRO A 318 3.33 4.87 -14.14
N GLY A 319 2.39 4.33 -14.92
CA GLY A 319 0.99 4.28 -14.51
C GLY A 319 0.75 3.29 -13.36
N MET A 320 -0.52 3.10 -13.01
CA MET A 320 -0.93 2.00 -12.14
C MET A 320 -0.52 0.65 -12.77
N PRO A 321 0.17 -0.25 -12.05
CA PRO A 321 0.46 -1.58 -12.54
C PRO A 321 -0.82 -2.35 -12.91
N SER A 322 -0.80 -3.03 -14.05
CA SER A 322 -1.91 -3.92 -14.45
C SER A 322 -1.83 -5.29 -13.79
N PHE A 323 -0.72 -5.58 -13.10
CA PHE A 323 -0.32 -6.92 -12.64
C PHE A 323 -0.26 -7.97 -13.76
N GLN A 324 -0.11 -7.52 -15.01
CA GLN A 324 0.04 -8.32 -16.22
C GLN A 324 1.28 -7.90 -17.06
N GLY A 325 2.25 -7.22 -16.43
CA GLY A 325 3.47 -6.76 -17.10
C GLY A 325 3.33 -5.47 -17.91
N GLU A 326 2.21 -4.75 -17.74
CA GLU A 326 1.94 -3.46 -18.38
C GLU A 326 1.41 -2.43 -17.37
N PHE A 327 1.26 -1.17 -17.79
CA PHE A 327 0.64 -0.10 -17.01
C PHE A 327 -0.73 0.32 -17.56
N CYS A 328 -1.59 0.80 -16.67
CA CYS A 328 -2.94 1.22 -17.00
C CYS A 328 -2.99 2.54 -17.75
N GLN A 329 -2.05 3.44 -17.41
CA GLN A 329 -1.78 4.67 -18.11
C GLN A 329 -0.47 4.55 -18.90
N THR A 330 -0.35 5.31 -19.99
CA THR A 330 0.87 5.38 -20.78
C THR A 330 1.97 6.03 -19.96
N THR A 331 3.10 5.34 -19.77
CA THR A 331 4.28 5.90 -19.07
C THR A 331 4.72 7.20 -19.72
N THR A 332 4.86 8.25 -18.92
CA THR A 332 5.31 9.57 -19.41
C THR A 332 6.71 9.87 -18.89
N PRO A 333 7.65 10.24 -19.78
CA PRO A 333 8.95 10.74 -19.34
C PRO A 333 8.82 12.18 -18.84
N GLN A 334 9.45 12.49 -17.71
CA GLN A 334 9.60 13.86 -17.22
C GLN A 334 11.07 14.23 -17.07
N PHE A 335 11.41 15.43 -17.52
CA PHE A 335 12.76 15.98 -17.41
C PHE A 335 12.74 17.27 -16.58
N HIS A 336 13.51 17.28 -15.51
CA HIS A 336 13.54 18.37 -14.53
C HIS A 336 14.75 19.28 -14.78
N GLY A 337 14.74 20.01 -15.90
CA GLY A 337 15.90 20.81 -16.34
C GLY A 337 16.38 21.88 -15.35
N TYR A 338 15.48 22.44 -14.53
CA TYR A 338 15.86 23.38 -13.46
C TYR A 338 16.74 22.75 -12.39
N MET A 339 16.54 21.47 -12.07
CA MET A 339 17.40 20.76 -11.11
C MET A 339 18.83 20.63 -11.63
N LEU A 340 18.99 20.37 -12.94
CA LEU A 340 20.30 20.33 -13.58
C LEU A 340 21.00 21.68 -13.53
N VAL A 341 20.29 22.76 -13.88
CA VAL A 341 20.84 24.13 -13.81
C VAL A 341 21.24 24.47 -12.37
N ALA A 342 20.39 24.15 -11.39
CA ALA A 342 20.68 24.38 -9.97
C ALA A 342 21.90 23.58 -9.49
N LEU A 343 22.05 22.31 -9.89
CA LEU A 343 23.23 21.50 -9.57
C LEU A 343 24.51 22.14 -10.13
N ILE A 344 24.49 22.56 -11.39
CA ILE A 344 25.66 23.16 -12.05
C ILE A 344 26.05 24.47 -11.36
N LEU A 345 25.10 25.39 -11.18
CA LEU A 345 25.36 26.69 -10.54
C LEU A 345 25.76 26.54 -9.08
N GLY A 346 25.11 25.63 -8.34
CA GLY A 346 25.45 25.33 -6.95
C GLY A 346 26.86 24.74 -6.82
N SER A 347 27.22 23.79 -7.68
CA SER A 347 28.57 23.21 -7.70
C SER A 347 29.64 24.25 -8.01
N LEU A 348 29.35 25.16 -8.96
CA LEU A 348 30.24 26.28 -9.28
C LEU A 348 30.40 27.23 -8.10
N ALA A 349 29.32 27.59 -7.41
CA ALA A 349 29.37 28.46 -6.24
C ALA A 349 30.17 27.83 -5.09
N ILE A 350 29.94 26.55 -4.79
CA ILE A 350 30.72 25.80 -3.77
C ILE A 350 32.21 25.81 -4.12
N TRP A 351 32.55 25.58 -5.39
CA TRP A 351 33.94 25.62 -5.84
C TRP A 351 34.57 27.01 -5.69
N LEU A 352 33.87 28.06 -6.12
CA LEU A 352 34.37 29.44 -5.98
C LEU A 352 34.60 29.80 -4.51
N CYS A 353 33.71 29.39 -3.61
CA CYS A 353 33.89 29.53 -2.16
C CYS A 353 35.13 28.76 -1.67
N PHE A 354 35.31 27.52 -2.11
CA PHE A 354 36.49 26.72 -1.76
C PHE A 354 37.79 27.36 -2.20
N GLU A 355 37.88 27.86 -3.45
CA GLU A 355 39.06 28.55 -3.96
C GLU A 355 39.33 29.86 -3.20
N ALA A 356 38.28 30.60 -2.84
CA ALA A 356 38.40 31.82 -2.04
C ALA A 356 38.97 31.52 -0.64
N VAL A 357 38.46 30.49 0.04
CA VAL A 357 38.95 30.02 1.35
C VAL A 357 40.40 29.55 1.23
N GLN A 358 40.72 28.74 0.22
CA GLN A 358 42.09 28.27 0.00
C GLN A 358 43.06 29.44 -0.23
N CYS A 359 42.66 30.42 -1.04
CA CYS A 359 43.46 31.62 -1.30
C CYS A 359 43.72 32.40 0.00
N ALA A 360 42.70 32.60 0.82
CA ALA A 360 42.81 33.25 2.13
C ALA A 360 43.76 32.50 3.08
N LEU A 361 43.64 31.17 3.16
CA LEU A 361 44.52 30.33 3.99
C LEU A 361 45.98 30.38 3.53
N VAL A 362 46.24 30.27 2.22
CA VAL A 362 47.59 30.36 1.67
C VAL A 362 48.20 31.74 1.90
N HIS A 363 47.42 32.80 1.70
CA HIS A 363 47.86 34.16 1.97
C HIS A 363 48.19 34.37 3.45
N GLY A 364 47.30 33.93 4.34
CA GLY A 364 47.49 33.98 5.80
C GLY A 364 48.73 33.22 6.24
N TRP A 365 48.93 32.00 5.73
CA TRP A 365 50.14 31.20 5.99
C TRP A 365 51.41 31.92 5.54
N ARG A 366 51.44 32.49 4.33
CA ARG A 366 52.59 33.25 3.82
C ARG A 366 52.88 34.49 4.65
N MET A 367 51.86 35.16 5.19
CA MET A 367 52.06 36.29 6.11
C MET A 367 52.62 35.83 7.45
N ALA A 368 52.08 34.75 8.03
CA ALA A 368 52.55 34.18 9.29
C ALA A 368 54.00 33.69 9.19
N ALA A 369 54.34 32.96 8.12
CA ALA A 369 55.67 32.46 7.85
C ALA A 369 56.69 33.61 7.71
N ARG A 370 56.34 34.70 7.01
CA ARG A 370 57.19 35.90 6.90
C ARG A 370 57.42 36.56 8.25
N LYS A 371 56.37 36.74 9.06
CA LYS A 371 56.50 37.28 10.43
C LYS A 371 57.36 36.39 11.33
N TRP A 372 57.23 35.08 11.18
CA TRP A 372 58.02 34.10 11.93
C TRP A 372 59.51 34.15 11.55
N GLN A 373 59.83 34.14 10.25
CA GLN A 373 61.20 34.28 9.75
C GLN A 373 61.84 35.60 10.21
N ALA A 374 61.12 36.71 10.15
CA ALA A 374 61.62 37.99 10.65
C ALA A 374 61.95 37.94 12.15
N ARG A 375 61.14 37.27 12.96
CA ARG A 375 61.43 37.09 14.41
C ARG A 375 62.65 36.21 14.67
N LEU A 376 62.93 35.24 13.81
CA LEU A 376 64.11 34.37 13.92
C LEU A 376 65.41 35.08 13.52
N GLN A 377 65.36 36.10 12.65
CA GLN A 377 66.54 36.86 12.23
C GLN A 377 66.96 37.96 13.24
N HIS A 378 66.08 38.30 14.19
CA HIS A 378 66.33 39.29 15.24
C HIS A 378 66.64 38.69 16.62
N LYS A 379 66.83 37.37 16.69
CA LYS A 379 67.39 36.63 17.84
C LYS A 379 68.73 36.06 17.43
#